data_AF-A0A4P2QRK4-F1
#
_entry.id   AF-A0A4P2QRK4-F1
#
_cell.length_a   1.000
_cell.length_b   1.000
_cell.length_c   1.000
_cell.angle_alpha   90.00
_cell.angle_beta   90.00
_cell.angle_gamma   90.00
#
_symmetry.space_group_name_H-M   'P 1'
#
loop_
_entity.id
_entity.type
_entity.pdbx_description
1 polymer ?
#
loop_
_entity_poly.entity_id
_entity_poly.type
_entity_poly.pdbx_seq_one_letter_code
_entity_poly.pdbx_strand_id
1 'polypeptide(L)'
;MNVLDSPFPLGWYAAGSHESFWGHGNTYMLIPYDQLPELEQHHWDGSFRWLPAPPERDTVLGVHEESCEKQLDLSQLYGEAQQAGIRIPDAFATFLTTPEIHRRVPTCTACYLELSTRLLEPPSNQPGRLLRFMNDQQACVLWYLYLPPDDVPAVVAGMPEWLDDASEGSLDDDDGVVFEQLVLCAPDFETFIYRFWIENAIWYALVERRPLTSAQSAYLDAVQRARRQSRA
;
A
#
# COMPACT_ATOMS: atom_id res chain seq x y z
N MET A 1 -3.32 -12.17 10.71
CA MET A 1 -4.12 -12.82 9.67
C MET A 1 -3.24 -13.75 8.85
N ASN A 2 -3.58 -15.03 8.80
CA ASN A 2 -3.08 -15.89 7.73
C ASN A 2 -3.77 -15.44 6.44
N VAL A 3 -3.00 -15.15 5.40
CA VAL A 3 -3.52 -14.69 4.11
C VAL A 3 -4.61 -15.63 3.58
N LEU A 4 -4.50 -16.94 3.85
CA LEU A 4 -5.47 -17.94 3.41
C LEU A 4 -6.86 -17.85 4.10
N ASP A 5 -6.95 -17.18 5.24
CA ASP A 5 -8.19 -17.02 6.01
C ASP A 5 -8.83 -15.64 5.79
N SER A 6 -8.35 -14.87 4.80
CA SER A 6 -8.80 -13.51 4.57
C SER A 6 -10.27 -13.45 4.15
N PRO A 7 -11.06 -12.48 4.67
CA PRO A 7 -12.41 -12.21 4.19
C PRO A 7 -12.41 -11.51 2.82
N PHE A 8 -11.25 -11.11 2.32
CA PHE A 8 -11.07 -10.43 1.04
C PHE A 8 -10.34 -11.33 0.04
N PRO A 9 -10.64 -11.24 -1.27
CA PRO A 9 -9.81 -11.85 -2.29
C PRO A 9 -8.37 -11.36 -2.21
N LEU A 10 -7.45 -12.21 -2.63
CA LEU A 10 -6.02 -11.99 -2.51
C LEU A 10 -5.44 -11.44 -3.81
N GLY A 11 -4.70 -10.34 -3.73
CA GLY A 11 -4.03 -9.78 -4.90
C GLY A 11 -3.25 -8.51 -4.62
N TRP A 12 -2.42 -8.11 -5.56
CA TRP A 12 -1.53 -6.97 -5.45
C TRP A 12 -1.70 -6.04 -6.65
N TYR A 13 -2.02 -4.77 -6.39
CA TYR A 13 -2.01 -3.74 -7.42
C TYR A 13 -0.57 -3.30 -7.69
N ALA A 14 0.09 -3.98 -8.63
CA ALA A 14 1.43 -3.62 -9.08
C ALA A 14 1.39 -2.28 -9.83
N ALA A 15 2.19 -1.32 -9.39
CA ALA A 15 2.31 -0.01 -10.00
C ALA A 15 3.35 -0.02 -11.14
N GLY A 16 3.00 0.61 -12.25
CA GLY A 16 3.89 0.78 -13.40
C GLY A 16 4.04 -0.50 -14.24
N SER A 17 3.80 -0.38 -15.54
CA SER A 17 4.06 -1.47 -16.48
C SER A 17 5.48 -1.39 -17.04
N HIS A 18 6.11 -2.55 -17.20
CA HIS A 18 7.42 -2.70 -17.87
C HIS A 18 7.56 -4.13 -18.39
N GLU A 19 7.98 -4.29 -19.66
CA GLU A 19 8.03 -5.59 -20.35
C GLU A 19 8.81 -6.66 -19.56
N SER A 20 9.97 -6.27 -19.03
CA SER A 20 10.89 -7.15 -18.28
C SER A 20 10.45 -7.46 -16.85
N PHE A 21 9.40 -6.82 -16.34
CA PHE A 21 8.93 -6.96 -14.96
C PHE A 21 7.58 -7.66 -14.90
N TRP A 22 6.48 -6.91 -14.71
CA TRP A 22 5.11 -7.45 -14.73
C TRP A 22 4.50 -7.52 -16.13
N GLY A 23 5.18 -6.99 -17.16
CA GLY A 23 4.72 -6.98 -18.55
C GLY A 23 4.08 -5.65 -18.95
N HIS A 24 3.32 -5.67 -20.05
CA HIS A 24 2.54 -4.52 -20.50
C HIS A 24 1.18 -4.49 -19.82
N GLY A 25 0.74 -3.30 -19.43
CA GLY A 25 -0.57 -3.06 -18.83
C GLY A 25 -0.80 -1.56 -18.59
N ASN A 26 -1.90 -1.26 -17.91
CA ASN A 26 -2.25 0.09 -17.47
C ASN A 26 -1.32 0.56 -16.33
N THR A 27 -1.63 1.72 -15.76
CA THR A 27 -0.92 2.27 -14.58
C THR A 27 -0.84 1.28 -13.43
N TYR A 28 -1.92 0.51 -13.19
CA TYR A 28 -1.97 -0.59 -12.24
C TYR A 28 -2.36 -1.90 -12.92
N MET A 29 -1.81 -2.99 -12.41
CA MET A 29 -2.21 -4.35 -12.76
C MET A 29 -2.50 -5.14 -11.48
N LEU A 30 -3.65 -5.79 -11.41
CA LEU A 30 -3.95 -6.73 -10.33
C LEU A 30 -3.21 -8.05 -10.57
N ILE A 31 -2.20 -8.31 -9.76
CA ILE A 31 -1.43 -9.55 -9.76
C ILE A 31 -2.04 -10.52 -8.74
N PRO A 32 -2.41 -11.76 -9.14
CA PRO A 32 -2.86 -12.77 -8.19
C PRO A 32 -1.80 -13.02 -7.11
N TYR A 33 -2.25 -13.13 -5.87
CA TYR A 33 -1.34 -13.17 -4.71
C TYR A 33 -0.40 -14.37 -4.73
N ASP A 34 -0.85 -15.51 -5.25
CA ASP A 34 -0.08 -16.74 -5.42
C ASP A 34 1.03 -16.64 -6.48
N GLN A 35 1.03 -15.56 -7.27
CA GLN A 35 2.10 -15.25 -8.23
C GLN A 35 3.13 -14.27 -7.68
N LEU A 36 2.93 -13.76 -6.46
CA LEU A 36 3.87 -12.85 -5.84
C LEU A 36 5.10 -13.60 -5.33
N PRO A 37 6.31 -13.05 -5.50
CA PRO A 37 7.49 -13.56 -4.79
C PRO A 37 7.24 -13.61 -3.29
N GLU A 38 7.59 -14.73 -2.67
CA GLU A 38 7.70 -14.83 -1.23
C GLU A 38 8.74 -13.82 -0.72
N LEU A 39 8.44 -13.19 0.42
CA LEU A 39 9.33 -12.26 1.08
C LEU A 39 9.91 -12.92 2.32
N GLU A 40 11.20 -12.79 2.52
CA GLU A 40 11.86 -13.24 3.76
C GLU A 40 11.44 -12.31 4.91
N GLN A 41 10.41 -12.70 5.66
CA GLN A 41 9.79 -11.89 6.72
C GLN A 41 10.66 -11.68 7.97
N HIS A 42 11.91 -12.16 7.98
CA HIS A 42 12.74 -12.30 9.17
C HIS A 42 13.25 -10.98 9.78
N HIS A 43 12.80 -9.83 9.27
CA HIS A 43 13.34 -8.50 9.60
C HIS A 43 12.30 -7.42 9.88
N TRP A 44 11.01 -7.75 9.98
CA TRP A 44 9.96 -6.78 10.28
C TRP A 44 9.89 -6.50 11.78
N ASP A 45 10.40 -5.35 12.21
CA ASP A 45 10.37 -4.87 13.60
C ASP A 45 9.70 -3.49 13.75
N GLY A 46 9.12 -2.97 12.66
CA GLY A 46 8.49 -1.66 12.59
C GLY A 46 9.46 -0.47 12.53
N SER A 47 10.77 -0.70 12.54
CA SER A 47 11.77 0.38 12.49
C SER A 47 12.17 0.81 11.08
N PHE A 48 11.81 0.02 10.05
CA PHE A 48 12.17 0.23 8.65
C PHE A 48 13.69 0.38 8.40
N ARG A 49 14.53 -0.19 9.27
CA ARG A 49 16.00 -0.10 9.14
C ARG A 49 16.55 -0.79 7.90
N TRP A 50 15.79 -1.70 7.30
CA TRP A 50 16.09 -2.34 6.03
C TRP A 50 15.92 -1.39 4.83
N LEU A 51 15.14 -0.31 4.97
CA LEU A 51 14.88 0.64 3.89
C LEU A 51 16.14 1.48 3.63
N PRO A 52 16.68 1.48 2.39
CA PRO A 52 17.92 2.19 2.10
C PRO A 52 17.74 3.72 2.21
N ALA A 53 18.87 4.43 2.13
CA ALA A 53 18.88 5.88 2.03
C ALA A 53 17.98 6.38 0.88
N PRO A 54 17.42 7.59 0.99
CA PRO A 54 16.48 8.10 0.01
C PRO A 54 17.14 8.18 -1.37
N PRO A 55 16.38 7.93 -2.45
CA PRO A 55 16.89 8.16 -3.79
C PRO A 55 17.17 9.65 -4.00
N GLU A 56 18.15 10.01 -4.83
CA GLU A 56 18.30 11.37 -5.36
C GLU A 56 17.16 11.63 -6.37
N ARG A 57 15.92 11.80 -5.89
CA ARG A 57 14.73 12.01 -6.74
C ARG A 57 13.67 12.88 -6.08
N ASP A 58 12.89 13.54 -6.94
CA ASP A 58 11.74 14.36 -6.55
C ASP A 58 10.43 13.55 -6.39
N THR A 59 10.33 12.36 -7.00
CA THR A 59 9.12 11.51 -6.96
C THR A 59 9.23 10.40 -5.92
N VAL A 60 9.04 10.79 -4.66
CA VAL A 60 8.98 9.90 -3.49
C VAL A 60 7.64 10.02 -2.81
N LEU A 61 7.30 9.02 -1.98
CA LEU A 61 6.10 9.05 -1.16
C LEU A 61 6.21 10.24 -0.19
N GLY A 62 5.38 11.24 -0.43
CA GLY A 62 5.21 12.41 0.42
C GLY A 62 3.85 12.39 1.10
N VAL A 63 3.63 13.35 1.99
CA VAL A 63 2.28 13.69 2.48
C VAL A 63 1.66 14.63 1.44
N HIS A 64 0.34 14.54 1.20
CA HIS A 64 -0.36 15.42 0.24
C HIS A 64 -0.05 16.92 0.47
N GLU A 65 0.07 17.74 -0.59
CA GLU A 65 0.53 19.15 -0.50
C GLU A 65 -0.26 20.00 0.50
N GLU A 66 -1.58 19.80 0.59
CA GLU A 66 -2.43 20.49 1.57
C GLU A 66 -2.23 20.01 3.02
N SER A 67 -1.63 18.83 3.19
CA SER A 67 -1.26 18.23 4.48
C SER A 67 0.21 18.45 4.85
N CYS A 68 1.05 18.98 3.93
CA CYS A 68 2.50 19.12 4.10
C CYS A 68 2.95 19.99 5.28
N GLU A 69 2.07 20.86 5.78
CA GLU A 69 2.37 21.74 6.91
C GLU A 69 1.95 21.12 8.26
N LYS A 70 1.20 20.02 8.25
CA LYS A 70 0.75 19.34 9.47
C LYS A 70 1.41 17.98 9.57
N GLN A 71 2.21 17.79 10.62
CA GLN A 71 2.58 16.45 11.06
C GLN A 71 1.29 15.63 11.19
N LEU A 72 1.24 14.43 10.58
CA LEU A 72 0.06 13.56 10.67
C LEU A 72 -0.23 13.30 12.16
N ASP A 73 -1.32 13.90 12.66
CA ASP A 73 -1.75 13.75 14.04
C ASP A 73 -2.67 12.53 14.14
N LEU A 74 -2.15 11.46 14.73
CA LEU A 74 -2.88 10.21 14.93
C LEU A 74 -3.76 10.24 16.19
N SER A 75 -3.77 11.32 16.98
CA SER A 75 -4.42 11.34 18.30
C SER A 75 -5.92 11.03 18.24
N GLN A 76 -6.65 11.61 17.28
CA GLN A 76 -8.07 11.33 17.07
C GLN A 76 -8.29 9.85 16.69
N LEU A 77 -7.51 9.35 15.74
CA LEU A 77 -7.59 7.96 15.28
C LEU A 77 -7.28 6.96 16.40
N TYR A 78 -6.29 7.25 17.25
CA TYR A 78 -6.02 6.45 18.44
C TYR A 78 -7.19 6.48 19.43
N GLY A 79 -7.85 7.62 19.61
CA GLY A 79 -9.04 7.74 20.43
C GLY A 79 -10.20 6.88 19.91
N GLU A 80 -10.49 6.96 18.60
CA GLU A 80 -11.50 6.14 17.95
C GLU A 80 -11.17 4.64 18.02
N ALA A 81 -9.92 4.27 17.71
CA ALA A 81 -9.46 2.89 17.77
C ALA A 81 -9.56 2.33 19.20
N GLN A 82 -9.15 3.10 20.22
CA GLN A 82 -9.24 2.69 21.61
C GLN A 82 -10.70 2.48 22.05
N GLN A 83 -11.62 3.36 21.67
CA GLN A 83 -13.06 3.21 21.96
C GLN A 83 -13.65 1.97 21.29
N ALA A 84 -13.15 1.61 20.11
CA ALA A 84 -13.57 0.44 19.35
C ALA A 84 -12.85 -0.86 19.77
N GLY A 85 -11.89 -0.82 20.71
CA GLY A 85 -11.08 -1.98 21.08
C GLY A 85 -10.09 -2.43 19.99
N ILE A 86 -9.75 -1.53 19.07
CA ILE A 86 -8.91 -1.79 17.90
C ILE A 86 -7.47 -1.35 18.18
N ARG A 87 -6.49 -2.14 17.70
CA ARG A 87 -5.07 -1.80 17.78
C ARG A 87 -4.56 -1.31 16.42
N ILE A 88 -4.02 -0.09 16.40
CA ILE A 88 -3.20 0.40 15.28
C ILE A 88 -1.78 -0.19 15.40
N PRO A 89 -1.19 -0.78 14.35
CA PRO A 89 0.18 -1.30 14.39
C PRO A 89 1.21 -0.21 14.65
N ASP A 90 2.22 -0.52 15.48
CA ASP A 90 3.29 0.42 15.79
C ASP A 90 4.11 0.79 14.53
N ALA A 91 4.38 -0.19 13.66
CA ALA A 91 5.05 0.03 12.37
C ALA A 91 4.30 1.05 11.48
N PHE A 92 2.96 1.00 11.47
CA PHE A 92 2.12 1.94 10.72
C PHE A 92 2.29 3.37 11.25
N ALA A 93 2.20 3.53 12.56
CA ALA A 93 2.37 4.83 13.21
C ALA A 93 3.80 5.38 13.01
N THR A 94 4.82 4.54 13.18
CA THR A 94 6.23 4.92 12.95
C THR A 94 6.44 5.43 11.53
N PHE A 95 5.92 4.74 10.52
CA PHE A 95 6.10 5.13 9.12
C PHE A 95 5.43 6.47 8.78
N LEU A 96 4.18 6.66 9.21
CA LEU A 96 3.42 7.87 8.94
C LEU A 96 3.98 9.11 9.67
N THR A 97 4.46 8.94 10.90
CA THR A 97 4.93 10.04 11.73
C THR A 97 6.42 10.37 11.57
N THR A 98 7.16 9.61 10.75
CA THR A 98 8.60 9.80 10.50
C THR A 98 8.87 10.14 9.03
N PRO A 99 8.93 11.43 8.66
CA PRO A 99 9.20 11.88 7.28
C PRO A 99 10.45 11.29 6.64
N GLU A 100 11.50 11.05 7.44
CA GLU A 100 12.76 10.49 6.98
C GLU A 100 12.63 9.04 6.49
N ILE A 101 11.57 8.32 6.92
CA ILE A 101 11.29 6.95 6.48
C ILE A 101 10.49 6.98 5.18
N HIS A 102 9.31 7.62 5.16
CA HIS A 102 8.44 7.54 3.98
C HIS A 102 9.03 8.23 2.74
N ARG A 103 9.84 9.29 2.90
CA ARG A 103 10.58 9.92 1.77
C ARG A 103 11.61 9.02 1.09
N ARG A 104 11.91 7.84 1.66
CA ARG A 104 12.80 6.84 1.04
C ARG A 104 12.07 5.91 0.07
N VAL A 105 10.74 5.92 0.08
CA VAL A 105 9.91 5.06 -0.76
C VAL A 105 9.62 5.77 -2.09
N PRO A 106 10.13 5.28 -3.24
CA PRO A 106 9.82 5.87 -4.54
C PRO A 106 8.41 5.50 -4.99
N THR A 107 7.82 6.31 -5.87
CA THR A 107 6.50 6.03 -6.45
C THR A 107 6.42 6.48 -7.92
N CYS A 108 6.23 5.55 -8.84
CA CYS A 108 6.08 5.84 -10.27
C CYS A 108 4.67 6.34 -10.66
N THR A 109 3.74 6.35 -9.71
CA THR A 109 2.34 6.76 -9.89
C THR A 109 1.98 7.96 -9.03
N ALA A 110 2.99 8.67 -8.51
CA ALA A 110 2.81 9.84 -7.65
C ALA A 110 1.87 9.59 -6.46
N CYS A 111 1.88 8.37 -5.89
CA CYS A 111 1.22 8.10 -4.62
C CYS A 111 1.69 9.04 -3.52
N TYR A 112 0.78 9.34 -2.61
CA TYR A 112 1.05 10.13 -1.42
C TYR A 112 0.29 9.56 -0.22
N LEU A 113 0.78 9.90 0.97
CA LEU A 113 0.17 9.58 2.23
C LEU A 113 -0.96 10.57 2.51
N GLU A 114 -2.15 10.03 2.75
CA GLU A 114 -3.33 10.77 3.14
C GLU A 114 -4.17 9.87 4.05
N LEU A 115 -4.42 10.35 5.27
CA LEU A 115 -5.23 9.63 6.24
C LEU A 115 -6.69 10.03 6.08
N SER A 116 -7.61 9.07 6.13
CA SER A 116 -9.02 9.40 6.36
C SER A 116 -9.18 10.02 7.75
N THR A 117 -10.09 10.98 7.88
CA THR A 117 -10.39 11.70 9.13
C THR A 117 -10.99 10.82 10.22
N ARG A 118 -11.53 9.66 9.84
CA ARG A 118 -12.20 8.69 10.71
C ARG A 118 -11.97 7.25 10.25
N LEU A 119 -12.32 6.30 11.12
CA LEU A 119 -12.41 4.89 10.78
C LEU A 119 -13.68 4.58 9.97
N LEU A 120 -13.53 3.90 8.83
CA LEU A 120 -14.64 3.54 7.94
C LEU A 120 -15.12 2.11 8.18
N GLU A 121 -16.36 1.82 7.78
CA GLU A 121 -16.89 0.46 7.77
C GLU A 121 -16.43 -0.29 6.52
N PRO A 122 -15.97 -1.55 6.64
CA PRO A 122 -15.69 -2.36 5.48
C PRO A 122 -16.96 -2.65 4.64
N PRO A 123 -16.83 -2.83 3.32
CA PRO A 123 -17.94 -3.27 2.49
C PRO A 123 -18.50 -4.62 2.97
N SER A 124 -19.78 -4.85 2.70
CA SER A 124 -20.48 -6.13 2.97
C SER A 124 -20.55 -6.54 4.45
N ASN A 125 -20.57 -5.58 5.40
CA ASN A 125 -20.68 -5.82 6.84
C ASN A 125 -19.59 -6.75 7.41
N GLN A 126 -18.41 -6.78 6.80
CA GLN A 126 -17.28 -7.52 7.38
C GLN A 126 -16.92 -6.89 8.74
N PRO A 127 -16.60 -7.69 9.76
CA PRO A 127 -16.24 -7.16 11.07
C PRO A 127 -14.95 -6.33 10.96
N GLY A 128 -14.84 -5.24 11.71
CA GLY A 128 -13.63 -4.41 11.76
C GLY A 128 -13.80 -3.01 11.20
N ARG A 129 -12.69 -2.34 10.92
CA ARG A 129 -12.63 -0.96 10.40
C ARG A 129 -11.59 -0.82 9.31
N LEU A 130 -11.73 0.21 8.50
CA LEU A 130 -10.75 0.63 7.52
C LEU A 130 -10.20 2.01 7.89
N LEU A 131 -8.92 2.22 7.62
CA LEU A 131 -8.25 3.51 7.72
C LEU A 131 -7.51 3.76 6.41
N ARG A 132 -7.96 4.74 5.61
CA ARG A 132 -7.22 5.13 4.39
C ARG A 132 -5.88 5.68 4.82
N PHE A 133 -4.81 5.31 4.12
CA PHE A 133 -3.49 5.85 4.43
C PHE A 133 -2.69 6.28 3.20
N MET A 134 -3.08 5.82 2.01
CA MET A 134 -2.39 6.13 0.78
C MET A 134 -3.35 6.04 -0.39
N ASN A 135 -3.11 6.89 -1.38
CA ASN A 135 -3.73 6.80 -2.69
C ASN A 135 -2.78 7.36 -3.74
N ASP A 136 -3.09 7.08 -5.00
CA ASP A 136 -2.40 7.69 -6.12
C ASP A 136 -2.97 9.07 -6.44
N GLN A 137 -2.25 9.84 -7.26
CA GLN A 137 -2.62 11.22 -7.59
C GLN A 137 -4.00 11.35 -8.23
N GLN A 138 -4.47 10.29 -8.87
CA GLN A 138 -5.75 10.26 -9.57
C GLN A 138 -6.83 9.52 -8.78
N ALA A 139 -6.54 9.08 -7.55
CA ALA A 139 -7.42 8.24 -6.74
C ALA A 139 -7.99 7.04 -7.51
N CYS A 140 -7.21 6.46 -8.42
CA CYS A 140 -7.54 5.23 -9.13
C CYS A 140 -7.37 3.99 -8.24
N VAL A 141 -6.47 4.05 -7.26
CA VAL A 141 -6.32 3.00 -6.24
C VAL A 141 -6.18 3.66 -4.88
N LEU A 142 -7.00 3.20 -3.93
CA LEU A 142 -6.98 3.61 -2.53
C LEU A 142 -6.50 2.44 -1.68
N TRP A 143 -5.56 2.69 -0.78
CA TRP A 143 -5.01 1.70 0.16
C TRP A 143 -5.44 2.00 1.59
N TYR A 144 -5.83 0.93 2.27
CA TYR A 144 -6.39 0.97 3.61
C TYR A 144 -5.67 -0.01 4.52
N LEU A 145 -5.55 0.38 5.78
CA LEU A 145 -5.30 -0.56 6.85
C LEU A 145 -6.63 -1.17 7.27
N TYR A 146 -6.79 -2.47 7.08
CA TYR A 146 -7.90 -3.22 7.63
C TYR A 146 -7.60 -3.64 9.05
N LEU A 147 -8.51 -3.29 9.94
CA LEU A 147 -8.42 -3.42 11.38
C LEU A 147 -9.54 -4.35 11.86
N PRO A 148 -9.36 -5.68 11.77
CA PRO A 148 -10.33 -6.64 12.29
C PRO A 148 -10.39 -6.55 13.83
N PRO A 149 -11.55 -6.87 14.44
CA PRO A 149 -11.63 -6.99 15.89
C PRO A 149 -10.82 -8.22 16.33
N ASP A 150 -9.97 -8.05 17.35
CA ASP A 150 -9.18 -9.10 17.98
C ASP A 150 -8.23 -9.92 17.07
N ASP A 151 -7.96 -9.47 15.84
CA ASP A 151 -7.00 -10.10 14.92
C ASP A 151 -5.94 -9.09 14.44
N VAL A 152 -4.93 -9.56 13.73
CA VAL A 152 -3.81 -8.78 13.24
C VAL A 152 -4.23 -7.93 12.04
N PRO A 153 -3.96 -6.61 12.07
CA PRO A 153 -4.20 -5.72 10.95
C PRO A 153 -3.49 -6.14 9.66
N ALA A 154 -4.12 -5.85 8.52
CA ALA A 154 -3.60 -6.16 7.20
C ALA A 154 -3.80 -4.99 6.24
N VAL A 155 -3.14 -5.01 5.09
CA VAL A 155 -3.33 -3.97 4.06
C VAL A 155 -4.27 -4.47 2.98
N VAL A 156 -5.32 -3.69 2.72
CA VAL A 156 -6.26 -3.92 1.63
C VAL A 156 -6.25 -2.73 0.67
N ALA A 157 -6.68 -2.96 -0.56
CA ALA A 157 -6.80 -1.92 -1.57
C ALA A 157 -8.06 -2.10 -2.41
N GLY A 158 -8.59 -0.99 -2.91
CA GLY A 158 -9.73 -0.97 -3.81
C GLY A 158 -9.56 0.08 -4.91
N MET A 159 -10.15 -0.19 -6.06
CA MET A 159 -10.41 0.84 -7.06
C MET A 159 -11.76 1.48 -6.71
N PRO A 160 -11.81 2.79 -6.44
CA PRO A 160 -13.05 3.42 -6.03
C PRO A 160 -14.00 3.61 -7.22
N GLU A 161 -15.27 3.43 -6.96
CA GLU A 161 -16.38 3.94 -7.73
C GLU A 161 -16.97 5.14 -6.97
N TRP A 162 -17.26 6.21 -7.70
CA TRP A 162 -17.75 7.45 -7.11
C TRP A 162 -19.26 7.52 -7.31
N LEU A 163 -20.01 7.73 -6.23
CA LEU A 163 -21.43 8.03 -6.34
C LEU A 163 -21.62 9.38 -7.04
N ASP A 164 -22.62 9.48 -7.92
CA ASP A 164 -22.87 10.65 -8.80
C ASP A 164 -22.98 12.00 -8.04
N ASP A 165 -23.32 11.97 -6.74
CA ASP A 165 -23.48 13.15 -5.88
C ASP A 165 -22.24 13.47 -5.01
N ALA A 166 -21.20 12.63 -5.06
CA ALA A 166 -19.93 12.92 -4.40
C ALA A 166 -19.20 14.01 -5.19
N SER A 167 -18.71 15.06 -4.52
CA SER A 167 -17.87 16.04 -5.19
C SER A 167 -16.58 15.36 -5.66
N GLU A 168 -16.43 15.21 -6.98
CA GLU A 168 -15.18 14.77 -7.61
C GLU A 168 -14.02 15.56 -6.97
N GLY A 169 -13.18 14.87 -6.18
CA GLY A 169 -11.94 15.43 -5.66
C GLY A 169 -11.86 15.75 -4.16
N SER A 170 -12.92 15.59 -3.34
CA SER A 170 -12.74 15.62 -1.87
C SER A 170 -12.77 14.21 -1.29
N LEU A 171 -11.59 13.71 -0.90
CA LEU A 171 -11.44 12.44 -0.17
C LEU A 171 -11.50 12.62 1.35
N ASP A 172 -11.82 13.82 1.84
CA ASP A 172 -11.70 14.20 3.27
C ASP A 172 -12.37 13.19 4.21
N ASP A 173 -13.53 12.65 3.84
CA ASP A 173 -14.27 11.68 4.66
C ASP A 173 -14.51 10.32 3.96
N ASP A 174 -13.94 10.09 2.77
CA ASP A 174 -14.29 9.01 1.83
C ASP A 174 -15.81 8.86 1.60
N ASP A 175 -16.58 9.91 1.92
CA ASP A 175 -18.04 9.92 1.80
C ASP A 175 -18.44 9.87 0.32
N GLY A 176 -19.11 8.79 -0.07
CA GLY A 176 -19.49 8.53 -1.46
C GLY A 176 -18.45 7.74 -2.27
N VAL A 177 -17.34 7.34 -1.65
CA VAL A 177 -16.46 6.30 -2.19
C VAL A 177 -17.09 4.94 -1.94
N VAL A 178 -17.44 4.24 -3.01
CA VAL A 178 -17.87 2.85 -2.94
C VAL A 178 -16.85 1.96 -3.65
N PHE A 179 -16.71 0.73 -3.18
CA PHE A 179 -15.83 -0.24 -3.82
C PHE A 179 -16.69 -1.40 -4.30
N GLU A 180 -16.51 -1.82 -5.55
CA GLU A 180 -17.03 -3.12 -5.99
C GLU A 180 -16.41 -4.23 -5.13
N GLN A 181 -15.11 -4.10 -4.83
CA GLN A 181 -14.36 -5.08 -4.05
C GLN A 181 -13.10 -4.47 -3.41
N LEU A 182 -12.80 -4.92 -2.18
CA LEU A 182 -11.47 -4.75 -1.58
C LEU A 182 -10.66 -6.03 -1.74
N VAL A 183 -9.36 -5.86 -1.96
CA VAL A 183 -8.38 -6.93 -2.18
C VAL A 183 -7.34 -6.88 -1.06
N LEU A 184 -7.04 -8.02 -0.43
CA LEU A 184 -5.93 -8.13 0.53
C LEU A 184 -4.59 -8.11 -0.21
N CYS A 185 -3.81 -7.05 0.01
CA CYS A 185 -2.52 -6.80 -0.63
C CYS A 185 -1.33 -7.29 0.19
N ALA A 186 -1.42 -7.26 1.51
CA ALA A 186 -0.36 -7.75 2.38
C ALA A 186 -0.92 -8.17 3.74
N PRO A 187 -0.32 -9.20 4.38
CA PRO A 187 -0.71 -9.65 5.73
C PRO A 187 -0.42 -8.63 6.82
N ASP A 188 0.47 -7.67 6.56
CA ASP A 188 0.86 -6.61 7.48
C ASP A 188 1.40 -5.39 6.70
N PHE A 189 1.56 -4.28 7.42
CA PHE A 189 1.96 -3.01 6.84
C PHE A 189 3.42 -2.97 6.36
N GLU A 190 4.35 -3.61 7.07
CA GLU A 190 5.76 -3.56 6.70
C GLU A 190 6.05 -4.42 5.46
N THR A 191 5.38 -5.58 5.35
CA THR A 191 5.33 -6.39 4.13
C THR A 191 4.79 -5.60 2.94
N PHE A 192 3.73 -4.80 3.14
CA PHE A 192 3.20 -3.91 2.11
C PHE A 192 4.25 -2.90 1.65
N ILE A 193 4.84 -2.15 2.59
CA ILE A 193 5.82 -1.10 2.29
C ILE A 193 7.06 -1.69 1.61
N TYR A 194 7.55 -2.86 2.03
CA TYR A 194 8.67 -3.52 1.38
C TYR A 194 8.38 -3.81 -0.09
N ARG A 195 7.23 -4.44 -0.37
CA ARG A 195 6.85 -4.78 -1.74
C ARG A 195 6.65 -3.51 -2.57
N PHE A 196 5.92 -2.53 -2.05
CA PHE A 196 5.72 -1.26 -2.72
C PHE A 196 7.05 -0.57 -3.06
N TRP A 197 7.99 -0.50 -2.11
CA TRP A 197 9.32 0.08 -2.31
C TRP A 197 10.12 -0.68 -3.37
N ILE A 198 10.26 -1.99 -3.25
CA ILE A 198 11.16 -2.76 -4.13
C ILE A 198 10.66 -2.76 -5.57
N GLU A 199 9.34 -2.85 -5.79
CA GLU A 199 8.74 -2.83 -7.12
C GLU A 199 8.92 -1.47 -7.81
N ASN A 200 8.64 -0.38 -7.10
CA ASN A 200 8.88 0.97 -7.64
C ASN A 200 10.38 1.20 -7.91
N ALA A 201 11.25 0.77 -7.00
CA ALA A 201 12.70 0.93 -7.17
C ALA A 201 13.23 0.14 -8.39
N ILE A 202 12.72 -1.07 -8.63
CA ILE A 202 13.00 -1.87 -9.83
C ILE A 202 12.48 -1.16 -11.07
N TRP A 203 11.23 -0.70 -11.06
CA TRP A 203 10.62 -0.01 -12.20
C TRP A 203 11.47 1.17 -12.66
N TYR A 204 11.88 2.05 -11.74
CA TYR A 204 12.76 3.17 -12.06
C TYR A 204 14.12 2.71 -12.61
N ALA A 205 14.71 1.67 -12.03
CA ALA A 205 16.00 1.17 -12.51
C ALA A 205 15.90 0.62 -13.93
N LEU A 206 14.79 -0.03 -14.28
CA LEU A 206 14.54 -0.54 -15.63
C LEU A 206 14.31 0.61 -16.62
N VAL A 207 13.43 1.56 -16.30
CA VAL A 207 13.11 2.71 -17.17
C VAL A 207 14.33 3.58 -17.42
N GLU A 208 15.12 3.86 -16.39
CA GLU A 208 16.33 4.67 -16.49
C GLU A 208 17.58 3.88 -16.90
N ARG A 209 17.44 2.56 -17.12
CA ARG A 209 18.54 1.65 -17.48
C ARG A 209 19.72 1.68 -16.50
N ARG A 210 19.42 1.79 -15.21
CA ARG A 210 20.40 1.70 -14.12
C ARG A 210 20.64 0.24 -13.74
N PRO A 211 21.85 -0.10 -13.24
CA PRO A 211 22.10 -1.42 -12.66
C PRO A 211 21.15 -1.69 -11.48
N LEU A 212 20.63 -2.92 -11.42
CA LEU A 212 19.87 -3.41 -10.28
C LEU A 212 20.81 -3.79 -9.14
N THR A 213 20.38 -3.56 -7.90
CA THR A 213 21.06 -4.13 -6.72
C THR A 213 20.81 -5.63 -6.63
N SER A 214 21.59 -6.36 -5.82
CA SER A 214 21.39 -7.80 -5.63
C SER A 214 19.98 -8.16 -5.16
N ALA A 215 19.38 -7.35 -4.26
CA ALA A 215 18.02 -7.55 -3.78
C ALA A 215 16.98 -7.33 -4.90
N GLN A 216 17.16 -6.28 -5.70
CA GLN A 216 16.29 -5.97 -6.84
C GLN A 216 16.35 -7.05 -7.92
N SER A 217 17.56 -7.55 -8.25
CA SER A 217 17.74 -8.66 -9.18
C SER A 217 17.09 -9.94 -8.66
N ALA A 218 17.30 -10.29 -7.39
CA ALA A 218 16.71 -11.48 -6.80
C ALA A 218 15.17 -11.45 -6.81
N TYR A 219 14.58 -10.29 -6.50
CA TYR A 219 13.14 -10.08 -6.57
C TYR A 219 12.62 -10.17 -8.01
N LEU A 220 13.28 -9.50 -8.96
CA LEU A 220 12.92 -9.56 -10.38
C LEU A 220 12.98 -10.99 -10.92
N ASP A 221 14.01 -11.75 -10.58
CA ASP A 221 14.14 -13.15 -10.98
C ASP A 221 13.01 -14.01 -10.38
N ALA A 222 12.61 -13.74 -9.14
CA ALA A 222 11.48 -14.42 -8.50
C ALA A 222 10.16 -14.11 -9.22
N VAL A 223 9.90 -12.84 -9.58
CA VAL A 223 8.75 -12.43 -10.40
C VAL A 223 8.75 -13.19 -11.72
N GLN A 224 9.89 -13.23 -12.42
CA GLN A 224 9.97 -13.92 -13.71
C GLN A 224 9.74 -15.43 -13.59
N ARG A 225 10.18 -16.07 -12.49
CA ARG A 225 9.89 -17.49 -12.23
C ARG A 225 8.40 -17.73 -12.00
N ALA A 226 7.75 -16.95 -11.14
CA ALA A 226 6.32 -17.08 -10.83
C ALA A 226 5.45 -16.88 -12.09
N ARG A 227 5.79 -15.88 -12.92
CA ARG A 227 5.10 -15.63 -14.21
C ARG A 227 5.23 -16.78 -15.21
N ARG A 228 6.36 -17.51 -15.22
CA ARG A 228 6.54 -18.68 -16.10
C ARG A 228 5.71 -19.87 -15.63
N GLN A 229 5.65 -20.09 -14.31
CA GLN A 229 4.85 -21.18 -13.72
C GLN A 229 3.36 -20.98 -13.96
N SER A 230 2.90 -19.73 -13.95
CA SER A 230 1.47 -19.38 -14.18
C SER A 230 1.01 -19.51 -15.64
N ARG A 231 1.94 -19.69 -16.58
CA ARG A 231 1.67 -19.85 -18.02
C ARG A 231 1.79 -21.29 -18.52
N ALA A 232 2.25 -22.21 -17.66
CA ALA A 232 2.44 -23.63 -17.96
C ALA A 232 1.18 -24.43 -17.59
#